data_AF-A0A7J4S0R2-F1
#
_entry.id   AF-A0A7J4S0R2-F1
#
_cell.length_a   1.000
_cell.length_b   1.000
_cell.length_c   1.000
_cell.angle_alpha   90.00
_cell.angle_beta   90.00
_cell.angle_gamma   90.00
#
_symmetry.space_group_name_H-M   'P 1'
#
loop_
_entity.id
_entity.type
_entity.pdbx_description
1 polymer ?
#
loop_
_entity_poly.entity_id
_entity_poly.type
_entity_poly.pdbx_seq_one_letter_code
_entity_poly.pdbx_strand_id
1 'polypeptide(L)'
;VAVFLAALYHAFPHPAVFVSFVAVVAVSNADTFATELGVLSKSKPFLITTFKRVENGASGAISVLGTAAEAAGAFLIAVAALALLYASGETQSLAVNPLLFLAIVTFSGLLGAMADSFFGATTQAMYYCKACGKQTEKTPLHSCGQKTEFKRGIRWVDNDVVNLFSTIVGGLAAAGLWLFLT
;
A
#
# COMPACT_ATOMS: atom_id res chain seq x y z
N VAL A 1 -3.01 -0.88 11.24
CA VAL A 1 -1.72 -0.24 11.63
C VAL A 1 -1.89 1.23 12.02
N ALA A 2 -2.54 2.07 11.20
CA ALA A 2 -2.72 3.51 11.48
C ALA A 2 -3.27 3.82 12.88
N VAL A 3 -4.36 3.15 13.29
CA VAL A 3 -4.97 3.35 14.63
C VAL A 3 -3.98 3.04 15.76
N PHE A 4 -3.19 1.97 15.62
CA PHE A 4 -2.16 1.62 16.60
C PHE A 4 -1.08 2.71 16.67
N LEU A 5 -0.60 3.22 15.53
CA LEU A 5 0.40 4.29 15.51
C LEU A 5 -0.16 5.61 16.07
N ALA A 6 -1.44 5.91 15.85
CA ALA A 6 -2.08 7.08 16.47
C ALA A 6 -2.14 6.96 18.00
N ALA A 7 -2.53 5.78 18.52
CA ALA A 7 -2.51 5.51 19.96
C ALA A 7 -1.08 5.56 20.53
N LEU A 8 -0.10 5.02 19.79
CA LEU A 8 1.30 5.05 20.17
C LEU A 8 1.85 6.48 20.20
N TYR A 9 1.51 7.32 19.22
CA TYR A 9 1.91 8.72 19.18
C TYR A 9 1.30 9.52 20.33
N HIS A 10 0.04 9.23 20.69
CA HIS A 10 -0.60 9.86 21.85
C HIS A 10 0.11 9.52 23.16
N ALA A 11 0.56 8.27 23.32
CA ALA A 11 1.32 7.84 24.51
C ALA A 11 2.78 8.33 24.49
N PHE A 12 3.40 8.38 23.31
CA PHE A 12 4.80 8.72 23.09
C PHE A 12 4.93 9.63 21.85
N PRO A 13 4.80 10.96 22.01
CA PRO A 13 4.80 11.91 20.91
C PRO A 13 6.21 12.05 20.32
N HIS A 14 6.58 11.13 19.44
CA HIS A 14 7.87 11.09 18.76
C HIS A 14 7.68 11.33 17.25
N PRO A 15 8.48 12.21 16.59
CA PRO A 15 8.33 12.52 15.17
C PRO A 15 8.35 11.28 14.25
N ALA A 16 9.22 10.31 14.52
CA ALA A 16 9.26 9.06 13.76
C ALA A 16 7.93 8.27 13.80
N VAL A 17 7.21 8.28 14.93
CA VAL A 17 5.90 7.60 15.04
C VAL A 17 4.84 8.35 14.24
N PHE A 18 4.85 9.68 14.28
CA PHE A 18 3.97 10.51 13.45
C PHE A 18 4.22 10.29 11.95
N VAL A 19 5.48 10.34 11.52
CA VAL A 19 5.86 10.12 10.11
C VAL A 19 5.49 8.71 9.65
N SER A 20 5.62 7.71 10.53
CA SER A 20 5.14 6.35 10.27
C SER A 20 3.62 6.27 10.12
N PHE A 21 2.88 6.99 10.95
CA PHE A 21 1.42 7.08 10.85
C PHE A 21 1.00 7.64 9.49
N VAL A 22 1.60 8.76 9.07
CA VAL A 22 1.32 9.37 7.77
C VAL A 22 1.69 8.43 6.63
N ALA A 23 2.85 7.77 6.70
CA ALA A 23 3.29 6.83 5.69
C ALA A 23 2.33 5.64 5.55
N VAL A 24 1.80 5.09 6.65
CA VAL A 24 0.79 4.00 6.59
C VAL A 24 -0.47 4.44 5.86
N VAL A 25 -0.95 5.67 6.10
CA VAL A 25 -2.09 6.22 5.35
C VAL A 25 -1.72 6.43 3.88
N ALA A 26 -0.49 6.86 3.60
CA ALA A 26 0.04 7.01 2.24
C ALA A 26 0.10 5.68 1.49
N VAL A 27 0.50 4.58 2.14
CA VAL A 27 0.48 3.22 1.55
C VAL A 27 -0.93 2.85 1.09
N SER A 28 -1.94 3.01 1.97
CA SER A 28 -3.32 2.65 1.62
C SER A 28 -3.87 3.49 0.46
N ASN A 29 -3.57 4.79 0.43
CA ASN A 29 -4.01 5.65 -0.68
C ASN A 29 -3.26 5.35 -1.99
N ALA A 30 -1.95 5.06 -1.90
CA ALA A 30 -1.14 4.68 -3.05
C ALA A 30 -1.68 3.40 -3.70
N ASP A 31 -1.95 2.35 -2.92
CA ASP A 31 -2.53 1.09 -3.42
C ASP A 31 -3.91 1.30 -4.06
N THR A 32 -4.76 2.13 -3.43
CA THR A 32 -6.07 2.48 -4.00
C THR A 32 -5.93 3.19 -5.35
N PHE A 33 -4.99 4.13 -5.47
CA PHE A 33 -4.73 4.82 -6.73
C PHE A 33 -4.16 3.85 -7.78
N ALA A 34 -3.30 2.92 -7.38
CA ALA A 34 -2.76 1.88 -8.25
C ALA A 34 -3.86 1.03 -8.88
N THR A 35 -4.82 0.59 -8.07
CA THR A 35 -5.88 -0.33 -8.48
C THR A 35 -6.97 0.38 -9.29
N GLU A 36 -7.42 1.55 -8.85
CA GLU A 36 -8.51 2.32 -9.50
C GLU A 36 -8.05 3.10 -10.74
N LEU A 37 -6.82 3.64 -10.75
CA LEU A 37 -6.29 4.36 -11.91
C LEU A 37 -5.44 3.47 -12.81
N GLY A 38 -4.76 2.46 -12.25
CA GLY A 38 -3.94 1.53 -13.04
C GLY A 38 -4.75 0.62 -13.95
N VAL A 39 -6.02 0.34 -13.63
CA VAL A 39 -6.93 -0.41 -14.53
C VAL A 39 -7.18 0.31 -15.86
N LEU A 40 -6.97 1.64 -15.90
CA LEU A 40 -7.06 2.46 -17.12
C LEU A 40 -5.82 2.33 -18.02
N SER A 41 -4.81 1.56 -17.60
CA SER A 41 -3.62 1.31 -18.40
C SER A 41 -3.98 0.61 -19.71
N LYS A 42 -3.60 1.22 -20.83
CA LYS A 42 -3.72 0.63 -22.17
C LYS A 42 -2.82 -0.58 -22.38
N SER A 43 -1.73 -0.67 -21.61
CA SER A 43 -0.79 -1.78 -21.66
C SER A 43 -1.12 -2.81 -20.61
N LYS A 44 -1.04 -4.10 -20.97
CA LYS A 44 -1.16 -5.20 -20.00
C LYS A 44 -0.12 -5.03 -18.87
N PRO A 45 -0.51 -5.19 -17.60
CA PRO A 45 0.41 -5.15 -16.47
C PRO A 45 1.33 -6.36 -16.47
N PHE A 46 2.36 -6.29 -15.63
CA PHE A 46 3.32 -7.36 -15.42
C PHE A 46 3.28 -7.81 -13.97
N LEU A 47 3.48 -9.10 -13.71
CA LEU A 47 3.60 -9.60 -12.34
C LEU A 47 4.93 -9.12 -11.73
N ILE A 48 4.89 -8.47 -10.56
CA ILE A 48 6.09 -7.85 -9.94
C ILE A 48 7.24 -8.83 -9.70
N THR A 49 6.95 -10.12 -9.53
CA THR A 49 7.96 -11.15 -9.24
C THR A 49 8.63 -11.74 -10.49
N THR A 50 7.94 -11.78 -11.62
CA THR A 50 8.42 -12.49 -12.83
C THR A 50 8.54 -11.60 -14.05
N PHE A 51 8.02 -10.38 -13.98
CA PHE A 51 7.91 -9.44 -15.11
C PHE A 51 7.21 -10.02 -16.34
N LYS A 52 6.40 -11.08 -16.16
CA LYS A 52 5.55 -11.64 -17.22
C LYS A 52 4.24 -10.86 -17.30
N ARG A 53 3.76 -10.63 -18.53
CA ARG A 53 2.45 -9.98 -18.75
C ARG A 53 1.33 -10.85 -18.20
N VAL A 54 0.39 -10.20 -17.50
CA VAL A 54 -0.80 -10.83 -16.92
C VAL A 54 -2.04 -10.04 -17.31
N GLU A 55 -3.21 -10.63 -17.08
CA GLU A 55 -4.49 -9.94 -17.29
C GLU A 55 -4.69 -8.83 -16.25
N ASN A 56 -5.45 -7.81 -16.61
CA ASN A 56 -5.79 -6.71 -15.70
C ASN A 56 -6.51 -7.25 -14.46
N GLY A 57 -6.19 -6.70 -13.29
CA GLY A 57 -6.77 -7.10 -12.01
C GLY A 57 -6.20 -8.40 -11.41
N ALA A 58 -5.09 -8.92 -11.95
CA ALA A 58 -4.37 -10.00 -11.30
C ALA A 58 -3.66 -9.50 -10.02
N SER A 59 -3.86 -10.19 -8.89
CA SER A 59 -3.14 -9.88 -7.64
C SER A 59 -1.62 -9.95 -7.84
N GLY A 60 -0.94 -8.86 -7.43
CA GLY A 60 0.49 -8.63 -7.60
C GLY A 60 0.94 -8.13 -8.97
N ALA A 61 -0.01 -7.68 -9.81
CA ALA A 61 0.28 -7.09 -11.10
C ALA A 61 0.54 -5.58 -10.97
N ILE A 62 1.63 -5.11 -11.58
CA ILE A 62 2.01 -3.70 -11.65
C ILE A 62 1.97 -3.20 -13.10
N SER A 63 1.63 -1.94 -13.29
CA SER A 63 1.69 -1.26 -14.59
C SER A 63 2.38 0.09 -14.44
N VAL A 64 2.92 0.63 -15.53
CA VAL A 64 3.56 1.96 -15.50
C VAL A 64 2.60 3.04 -15.01
N LEU A 65 1.34 3.01 -15.47
CA LEU A 65 0.32 3.94 -15.02
C LEU A 65 -0.04 3.71 -13.55
N GLY A 66 -0.19 2.45 -13.13
CA GLY A 66 -0.45 2.09 -11.73
C GLY A 66 0.64 2.58 -10.80
N THR A 67 1.92 2.36 -11.13
CA THR A 67 3.05 2.82 -10.31
C THR A 67 3.17 4.35 -10.28
N ALA A 68 2.85 5.04 -11.38
CA ALA A 68 2.75 6.50 -11.37
C ALA A 68 1.59 6.99 -10.48
N ALA A 69 0.46 6.28 -10.49
CA ALA A 69 -0.67 6.55 -9.64
C ALA A 69 -0.37 6.28 -8.15
N GLU A 70 0.37 5.21 -7.83
CA GLU A 70 0.88 4.94 -6.48
C GLU A 70 1.71 6.10 -5.96
N ALA A 71 2.69 6.56 -6.74
CA ALA A 71 3.54 7.68 -6.37
C ALA A 71 2.74 8.97 -6.17
N ALA A 72 1.79 9.26 -7.07
CA ALA A 72 0.91 10.42 -6.93
C ALA A 72 0.00 10.32 -5.69
N GLY A 73 -0.53 9.14 -5.40
CA GLY A 73 -1.37 8.87 -4.23
C GLY A 73 -0.59 9.03 -2.92
N ALA A 74 0.63 8.51 -2.84
CA ALA A 74 1.49 8.69 -1.67
C ALA A 74 1.89 10.16 -1.49
N PHE A 75 2.26 10.85 -2.58
CA PHE A 75 2.63 12.26 -2.55
C PHE A 75 1.46 13.15 -2.11
N LEU A 76 0.23 12.86 -2.57
CA LEU A 76 -0.96 13.60 -2.14
C LEU A 76 -1.16 13.52 -0.62
N ILE A 77 -0.99 12.34 -0.02
CA ILE A 77 -1.09 12.19 1.45
C ILE A 77 0.03 12.95 2.15
N ALA A 78 1.25 12.91 1.63
CA ALA A 78 2.38 13.67 2.18
C ALA A 78 2.10 15.19 2.18
N VAL A 79 1.60 15.73 1.06
CA VAL A 79 1.23 17.14 0.93
C VAL A 79 0.08 17.50 1.86
N ALA A 80 -0.97 16.68 1.94
CA ALA A 80 -2.11 16.92 2.82
C ALA A 80 -1.69 16.94 4.29
N ALA A 81 -0.86 15.97 4.72
CA ALA A 81 -0.34 15.93 6.08
C ALA A 81 0.53 17.15 6.40
N LEU A 82 1.40 17.55 5.48
CA LEU A 82 2.22 18.74 5.64
C LEU A 82 1.37 20.01 5.73
N ALA A 83 0.34 20.14 4.88
CA ALA A 83 -0.59 21.28 4.93
C ALA A 83 -1.34 21.36 6.26
N LEU A 84 -1.77 20.22 6.82
CA LEU A 84 -2.40 20.14 8.14
C LEU A 84 -1.43 20.51 9.27
N LEU A 85 -0.16 20.11 9.18
CA LEU A 85 0.88 20.54 10.12
C LEU A 85 1.10 22.05 10.09
N TYR A 86 1.13 22.66 8.90
CA TYR A 86 1.24 24.12 8.78
C TYR A 86 0.01 24.83 9.32
N ALA A 87 -1.19 24.31 9.05
CA ALA A 87 -2.44 24.91 9.52
C ALA A 87 -2.62 24.83 11.05
N SER A 88 -2.08 23.79 11.68
CA SER A 88 -2.12 23.61 13.14
C SER A 88 -1.01 24.37 13.88
N GLY A 89 0.02 24.86 13.18
CA GLY A 89 1.17 25.51 13.79
C GLY A 89 2.18 24.54 14.43
N GLU A 90 2.01 23.23 14.26
CA GLU A 90 2.86 22.19 14.84
C GLU A 90 4.17 21.94 14.04
N THR A 91 4.40 22.67 12.95
CA THR A 91 5.63 22.52 12.15
C THR A 91 6.90 22.83 12.96
N GLN A 92 6.83 23.75 13.92
CA GLN A 92 7.98 24.12 14.76
C GLN A 92 8.28 23.07 15.84
N SER A 93 7.27 22.39 16.38
CA SER A 93 7.47 21.37 17.43
C SER A 93 8.09 20.08 16.90
N LEU A 94 7.84 19.76 15.63
CA LEU A 94 8.36 18.55 14.99
C LEU A 94 9.70 18.77 14.24
N ALA A 95 10.23 20.00 14.19
CA ALA A 95 11.48 20.38 13.50
C ALA A 95 11.60 19.81 12.07
N VAL A 96 10.47 19.76 11.34
CA VAL A 96 10.38 19.01 10.09
C VAL A 96 10.99 19.80 8.95
N ASN A 97 12.02 19.25 8.29
CA ASN A 97 12.39 19.69 6.96
C ASN A 97 11.27 19.27 5.98
N PRO A 98 10.53 20.22 5.38
CA PRO A 98 9.34 19.89 4.58
C PRO A 98 9.66 19.01 3.36
N LEU A 99 10.78 19.25 2.70
CA LEU A 99 11.21 18.48 1.54
C LEU A 99 11.59 17.05 1.94
N LEU A 100 12.30 16.91 3.05
CA LEU A 100 12.67 15.60 3.57
C LEU A 100 11.43 14.80 4.00
N PHE A 101 10.46 15.43 4.65
CA PHE A 101 9.18 14.81 5.02
C PHE A 101 8.41 14.32 3.79
N LEU A 102 8.26 15.19 2.78
CA LEU A 102 7.60 14.82 1.53
C LEU A 102 8.31 13.62 0.87
N ALA A 103 9.65 13.64 0.82
CA ALA A 103 10.42 12.54 0.26
C ALA A 103 10.24 11.23 1.04
N ILE A 104 10.37 11.26 2.37
CA ILE A 104 10.24 10.08 3.24
C ILE A 104 8.85 9.47 3.13
N VAL A 105 7.79 10.28 3.28
CA VAL A 105 6.41 9.78 3.25
C VAL A 105 6.05 9.25 1.86
N THR A 106 6.40 9.97 0.80
CA THR A 106 6.11 9.55 -0.57
C THR A 106 6.81 8.24 -0.91
N PHE A 107 8.12 8.14 -0.60
CA PHE A 107 8.90 6.94 -0.85
C PHE A 107 8.39 5.75 -0.03
N SER A 108 8.09 5.96 1.25
CA SER A 108 7.60 4.90 2.14
C SER A 108 6.20 4.43 1.75
N GLY A 109 5.34 5.35 1.31
CA GLY A 109 4.01 5.04 0.75
C GLY A 109 4.10 4.18 -0.51
N LEU A 110 4.97 4.57 -1.45
CA LEU A 110 5.25 3.80 -2.66
C LEU A 110 5.83 2.42 -2.31
N LEU A 111 6.82 2.35 -1.42
CA LEU A 111 7.45 1.10 -1.02
C LEU A 111 6.45 0.13 -0.39
N GLY A 112 5.55 0.62 0.48
CA GLY A 112 4.51 -0.22 1.07
C GLY A 112 3.48 -0.71 0.04
N ALA A 113 3.08 0.12 -0.92
CA ALA A 113 2.19 -0.32 -2.02
C ALA A 113 2.87 -1.34 -2.95
N MET A 114 4.17 -1.16 -3.23
CA MET A 114 4.94 -2.18 -3.96
C MET A 114 5.10 -3.48 -3.17
N ALA A 115 5.23 -3.40 -1.84
CA ALA A 115 5.22 -4.56 -0.97
C ALA A 115 3.87 -5.29 -1.02
N ASP A 116 2.76 -4.57 -1.16
CA ASP A 116 1.44 -5.15 -1.39
C ASP A 116 1.41 -6.01 -2.64
N SER A 117 1.81 -5.42 -3.77
CA SER A 117 1.94 -6.16 -5.02
C SER A 117 2.86 -7.39 -4.89
N PHE A 118 3.94 -7.28 -4.13
CA PHE A 118 4.86 -8.39 -3.89
C PHE A 118 4.21 -9.52 -3.07
N PHE A 119 3.55 -9.20 -1.95
CA PHE A 119 2.85 -10.18 -1.12
C PHE A 119 1.63 -10.77 -1.86
N GLY A 120 0.93 -9.97 -2.66
CA GLY A 120 -0.14 -10.42 -3.55
C GLY A 120 0.32 -11.46 -4.57
N ALA A 121 1.49 -11.23 -5.19
CA ALA A 121 2.07 -12.15 -6.15
C ALA A 121 2.58 -13.46 -5.50
N THR A 122 3.00 -13.42 -4.23
CA THR A 122 3.73 -14.53 -3.58
C THR A 122 2.88 -15.30 -2.57
N THR A 123 2.34 -14.63 -1.56
CA THR A 123 1.74 -15.25 -0.38
C THR A 123 0.21 -15.21 -0.39
N GLN A 124 -0.42 -14.24 -1.05
CA GLN A 124 -1.88 -14.10 -1.04
C GLN A 124 -2.60 -15.33 -1.60
N ALA A 125 -3.61 -15.79 -0.86
CA ALA A 125 -4.51 -16.86 -1.26
C ALA A 125 -5.31 -16.45 -2.49
N MET A 126 -5.13 -17.21 -3.58
CA MET A 126 -5.93 -17.04 -4.79
C MET A 126 -6.68 -18.33 -5.09
N TYR A 127 -7.93 -18.14 -5.48
CA TYR A 127 -8.86 -19.18 -5.87
C TYR A 127 -9.25 -19.04 -7.34
N TYR A 128 -9.91 -20.06 -7.87
CA TYR A 128 -10.39 -20.09 -9.24
C TYR A 128 -11.87 -20.50 -9.27
N CYS A 129 -12.68 -19.75 -10.00
CA CYS A 129 -14.06 -20.11 -10.27
C CYS A 129 -14.16 -20.76 -11.64
N LYS A 130 -14.46 -22.07 -11.68
CA LYS A 130 -14.63 -22.83 -12.93
C LYS A 130 -15.78 -22.31 -13.79
N ALA A 131 -16.88 -21.88 -13.16
CA ALA A 131 -18.05 -21.37 -13.90
C ALA A 131 -17.77 -20.03 -14.61
N CYS A 132 -17.03 -19.13 -13.96
CA CYS A 132 -16.69 -17.82 -14.54
C CYS A 132 -15.38 -17.82 -15.34
N GLY A 133 -14.57 -18.88 -15.23
CA GLY A 133 -13.25 -18.95 -15.85
C GLY A 133 -12.23 -17.95 -15.28
N LYS A 134 -12.46 -17.39 -14.09
CA LYS A 134 -11.68 -16.27 -13.52
C LYS A 134 -11.00 -16.65 -12.21
N GLN A 135 -9.81 -16.07 -11.99
CA GLN A 135 -9.19 -16.05 -10.66
C GLN A 135 -9.90 -15.05 -9.76
N THR A 136 -9.94 -15.35 -8.46
CA THR A 136 -10.57 -14.51 -7.45
C THR A 136 -9.94 -14.77 -6.09
N GLU A 137 -9.97 -13.80 -5.20
CA GLU A 137 -9.66 -13.97 -3.79
C GLU A 137 -10.87 -14.50 -2.98
N LYS A 138 -12.08 -14.47 -3.55
CA LYS A 138 -13.31 -14.84 -2.85
C LYS A 138 -13.42 -16.35 -2.60
N THR A 139 -13.72 -16.71 -1.36
CA THR A 139 -13.86 -18.08 -0.87
C THR A 139 -14.90 -18.12 0.25
N PRO A 140 -15.68 -19.20 0.44
CA PRO A 140 -15.70 -20.44 -0.36
C PRO A 140 -16.50 -20.31 -1.67
N LEU A 141 -17.28 -19.24 -1.83
CA LEU A 141 -18.11 -19.00 -3.01
C LEU A 141 -17.64 -17.76 -3.77
N HIS A 142 -17.69 -17.84 -5.10
CA HIS A 142 -17.50 -16.68 -5.96
C HIS A 142 -18.77 -15.79 -5.96
N SER A 143 -18.67 -14.56 -6.49
CA SER A 143 -19.81 -13.65 -6.65
C SER A 143 -20.96 -14.23 -7.50
N CYS A 144 -20.68 -15.26 -8.32
CA CYS A 144 -21.70 -15.98 -9.10
C CYS A 144 -22.39 -17.12 -8.32
N GLY A 145 -22.05 -17.33 -7.05
CA GLY A 145 -22.59 -18.40 -6.21
C GLY A 145 -21.90 -19.77 -6.33
N GLN A 146 -20.96 -19.94 -7.26
CA GLN A 146 -20.25 -21.22 -7.44
C GLN A 146 -19.07 -21.37 -6.47
N LYS A 147 -18.80 -22.61 -6.03
CA LYS A 147 -17.63 -22.93 -5.19
C LYS A 147 -16.32 -22.59 -5.91
N THR A 148 -15.39 -21.97 -5.18
CA THR A 148 -14.06 -21.66 -5.68
C THR A 148 -13.06 -22.73 -5.28
N GLU A 149 -12.09 -22.97 -6.15
CA GLU A 149 -11.02 -23.94 -5.93
C GLU A 149 -9.72 -23.22 -5.60
N PHE A 150 -9.05 -23.63 -4.53
CA PHE A 150 -7.77 -23.07 -4.14
C PHE A 150 -6.73 -23.28 -5.25
N LYS A 151 -6.04 -22.21 -5.65
CA LYS A 151 -5.09 -22.23 -6.77
C LYS A 151 -3.65 -21.97 -6.33
N ARG A 152 -3.39 -20.96 -5.48
CA ARG A 152 -2.05 -20.63 -4.98
C ARG A 152 -2.09 -19.82 -3.68
N GLY A 153 -0.92 -19.63 -3.07
CA GLY A 153 -0.72 -18.80 -1.89
C GLY A 153 -0.77 -19.57 -0.58
N ILE A 154 -0.97 -18.85 0.51
CA ILE A 154 -1.13 -19.41 1.85
C ILE A 154 -2.60 -19.21 2.24
N ARG A 155 -3.32 -20.29 2.55
CA ARG A 155 -4.80 -20.27 2.66
C ARG A 155 -5.39 -19.21 3.61
N TRP A 156 -4.66 -18.82 4.64
CA TRP A 156 -5.10 -17.83 5.63
C TRP A 156 -4.62 -16.40 5.33
N VAL A 157 -3.76 -16.21 4.31
CA VAL A 157 -3.27 -14.90 3.90
C VAL A 157 -4.20 -14.37 2.82
N ASP A 158 -5.21 -13.61 3.24
CA ASP A 158 -6.10 -12.87 2.36
C ASP A 158 -5.58 -11.44 2.11
N ASN A 159 -6.40 -10.62 1.45
CA ASN A 159 -6.06 -9.23 1.15
C ASN A 159 -5.83 -8.37 2.40
N ASP A 160 -6.55 -8.65 3.50
CA ASP A 160 -6.42 -7.89 4.74
C ASP A 160 -5.08 -8.18 5.41
N VAL A 161 -4.64 -9.44 5.38
CA VAL A 161 -3.31 -9.82 5.86
C VAL A 161 -2.20 -9.22 5.00
N VAL A 162 -2.35 -9.19 3.68
CA VAL A 162 -1.40 -8.52 2.77
C VAL A 162 -1.31 -7.04 3.11
N ASN A 163 -2.44 -6.32 3.15
CA ASN A 163 -2.51 -4.91 3.53
C ASN A 163 -1.87 -4.61 4.90
N LEU A 164 -2.06 -5.51 5.88
CA LEU A 164 -1.43 -5.40 7.19
C LEU A 164 0.11 -5.40 7.06
N PHE A 165 0.68 -6.34 6.31
CA PHE A 165 2.13 -6.39 6.10
C PHE A 165 2.64 -5.22 5.26
N SER A 166 1.94 -4.85 4.19
CA SER A 166 2.25 -3.71 3.32
C SER A 166 2.35 -2.41 4.10
N THR A 167 1.38 -2.17 4.98
CA THR A 167 1.38 -0.98 5.85
C THR A 167 2.47 -1.04 6.92
N ILE A 168 2.79 -2.21 7.48
CA ILE A 168 3.94 -2.36 8.40
C ILE A 168 5.25 -2.02 7.68
N VAL A 169 5.46 -2.51 6.46
CA VAL A 169 6.66 -2.20 5.65
C VAL A 169 6.79 -0.71 5.42
N GLY A 170 5.73 -0.03 4.96
CA GLY A 170 5.76 1.42 4.75
C GLY A 170 5.98 2.21 6.04
N GLY A 171 5.34 1.82 7.14
CA GLY A 171 5.54 2.47 8.45
C GLY A 171 6.97 2.32 8.96
N LEU A 172 7.55 1.12 8.90
CA LEU A 172 8.93 0.87 9.34
C LEU A 172 9.96 1.58 8.45
N ALA A 173 9.74 1.62 7.13
CA ALA A 173 10.60 2.36 6.22
C ALA A 173 10.60 3.86 6.56
N ALA A 174 9.43 4.43 6.84
CA ALA A 174 9.29 5.82 7.24
C ALA A 174 9.99 6.11 8.58
N ALA A 175 9.79 5.26 9.59
CA ALA A 175 10.49 5.37 10.88
C ALA A 175 12.01 5.32 10.70
N GLY A 176 12.51 4.32 9.97
CA GLY A 176 13.94 4.10 9.77
C GLY A 176 14.60 5.23 8.99
N LEU A 177 13.97 5.69 7.90
CA LEU A 177 14.47 6.82 7.12
C LEU A 177 14.47 8.12 7.94
N TRP A 178 13.42 8.35 8.74
CA TRP A 178 13.36 9.52 9.60
C TRP A 178 14.50 9.49 10.62
N LEU A 179 14.62 8.42 11.40
CA LEU A 179 15.67 8.27 12.42
C LEU A 179 17.09 8.35 11.87
N PHE A 180 17.30 8.00 10.59
CA PHE A 180 18.60 8.04 9.95
C PHE A 180 18.95 9.40 9.35
N LEU A 181 17.94 10.17 8.90
CA LEU A 181 18.15 11.41 8.13
C LEU A 181 17.91 12.70 8.94
N THR A 182 17.40 12.61 10.17
CA THR A 182 17.17 13.73 11.09
C THR A 182 17.92 13.53 12.40
#